data_AF-A0A7Y8UT27-F1
#
_entry.id   AF-A0A7Y8UT27-F1
#
_cell.length_a   1.000
_cell.length_b   1.000
_cell.length_c   1.000
_cell.angle_alpha   90.00
_cell.angle_beta   90.00
_cell.angle_gamma   90.00
#
_symmetry.space_group_name_H-M   'P 1'
#
loop_
_entity.id
_entity.type
_entity.pdbx_description
1 polymer ?
#
loop_
_entity_poly.entity_id
_entity_poly.type
_entity_poly.pdbx_seq_one_letter_code
_entity_poly.pdbx_strand_id
1 'polypeptide(L)'
;MESRKVFAITILALLGNSAVAAENNNPFQAALMLTSVAPFVLTSGTLALTSAIPDLFKSSKSDALAYIGSGGEIRGAQFEQASRYYRSNYTAPLMSDMQLAQAIATTL
;
A
#
# COMPACT_ATOMS: atom_id res chain seq x y z
N MET A 1 -23.57 -34.13 -62.77
CA MET A 1 -22.57 -34.70 -61.84
C MET A 1 -21.82 -33.62 -61.07
N GLU A 2 -21.45 -32.51 -61.72
CA GLU A 2 -20.65 -31.43 -61.13
C GLU A 2 -21.36 -30.63 -60.01
N SER A 3 -22.65 -30.36 -60.13
CA SER A 3 -23.42 -29.64 -59.10
C SER A 3 -23.43 -30.34 -57.72
N ARG A 4 -23.50 -31.68 -57.70
CA ARG A 4 -23.47 -32.48 -56.46
C ARG A 4 -22.09 -32.43 -55.78
N LYS A 5 -21.01 -32.36 -56.57
CA LYS A 5 -19.65 -32.23 -56.06
C LYS A 5 -19.42 -30.84 -55.46
N VAL A 6 -19.87 -29.79 -56.16
CA VAL A 6 -19.80 -28.42 -55.66
C VAL A 6 -20.56 -28.29 -54.35
N PHE A 7 -21.78 -28.81 -54.28
CA PHE A 7 -22.59 -28.81 -53.07
C PHE A 7 -21.94 -29.56 -51.89
N ALA A 8 -21.30 -30.70 -52.16
CA ALA A 8 -20.58 -31.45 -51.13
C ALA A 8 -19.35 -30.67 -50.59
N ILE A 9 -18.64 -29.96 -51.46
CA ILE A 9 -17.47 -29.15 -51.08
C ILE A 9 -17.91 -27.93 -50.25
N THR A 10 -19.00 -27.25 -50.61
CA THR A 10 -19.51 -26.13 -49.82
C THR A 10 -19.98 -26.56 -48.44
N ILE A 11 -20.64 -27.72 -48.31
CA ILE A 11 -21.03 -28.26 -47.01
C ILE A 11 -19.79 -28.58 -46.16
N LEU A 12 -18.76 -29.20 -46.76
CA LEU A 12 -17.54 -29.53 -46.03
C LEU A 12 -16.78 -28.28 -45.57
N ALA A 13 -16.80 -27.22 -46.38
CA ALA A 13 -16.24 -25.92 -46.01
C ALA A 13 -17.04 -25.20 -44.92
N LEU A 14 -18.37 -25.38 -44.87
CA LEU A 14 -19.24 -24.79 -43.83
C LEU A 14 -19.14 -25.51 -42.47
N LEU A 15 -18.89 -26.82 -42.50
CA LEU A 15 -18.74 -27.65 -41.30
C LEU A 15 -17.31 -27.64 -40.74
N GLY A 16 -16.35 -27.11 -41.50
CA GLY A 16 -14.98 -26.92 -41.04
C GLY A 16 -14.91 -25.80 -40.00
N ASN A 17 -14.53 -26.13 -38.76
CA ASN A 17 -14.20 -25.12 -37.76
C ASN A 17 -12.99 -24.30 -38.26
N SER A 18 -13.05 -22.98 -38.11
CA SER A 18 -11.87 -22.13 -38.35
C SER A 18 -10.78 -22.51 -37.35
N ALA A 19 -9.65 -23.02 -37.83
CA ALA A 19 -8.47 -23.21 -37.00
C ALA A 19 -7.88 -21.83 -36.68
N VAL A 20 -8.23 -21.29 -35.51
CA VAL A 20 -7.63 -20.06 -34.99
C VAL A 20 -6.35 -20.45 -34.26
N ALA A 21 -5.21 -19.90 -34.66
CA ALA A 21 -3.98 -20.06 -33.89
C ALA A 21 -4.17 -19.42 -32.51
N ALA A 22 -4.02 -20.19 -31.43
CA ALA A 22 -4.11 -19.68 -30.06
C ALA A 22 -2.80 -18.99 -29.64
N GLU A 23 -2.30 -18.08 -30.48
CA GLU A 23 -0.99 -17.43 -30.37
C GLU A 23 -0.83 -16.61 -29.08
N ASN A 24 -1.91 -16.13 -28.47
CA ASN A 24 -1.88 -15.42 -27.18
C ASN A 24 -2.10 -16.31 -25.94
N ASN A 25 -2.52 -17.57 -26.11
CA ASN A 25 -2.85 -18.46 -24.98
C ASN A 25 -1.59 -19.22 -24.53
N ASN A 26 -0.52 -18.48 -24.22
CA ASN A 26 0.74 -19.06 -23.80
C ASN A 26 0.70 -19.38 -22.29
N PRO A 27 0.67 -20.66 -21.89
CA PRO A 27 0.59 -21.03 -20.47
C PRO A 27 1.83 -20.57 -19.68
N PHE A 28 2.99 -20.44 -20.33
CA PHE A 28 4.20 -19.92 -19.67
C PHE A 28 4.10 -18.43 -19.38
N GLN A 29 3.46 -17.65 -20.26
CA GLN A 29 3.21 -16.23 -20.02
C GLN A 29 2.21 -16.02 -18.89
N ALA A 30 1.14 -16.82 -18.86
CA ALA A 30 0.17 -16.81 -17.77
C ALA A 30 0.81 -17.21 -16.43
N ALA A 31 1.63 -18.26 -16.43
CA ALA A 31 2.37 -18.69 -15.24
C ALA A 31 3.35 -17.60 -14.76
N LEU A 32 4.07 -16.93 -15.66
CA LEU A 32 4.98 -15.84 -15.31
C LEU A 32 4.23 -14.65 -14.71
N MET A 33 3.10 -14.27 -15.30
CA MET A 33 2.23 -13.20 -14.76
C MET A 33 1.74 -13.53 -13.34
N LEU A 34 1.23 -14.76 -13.13
CA LEU A 34 0.72 -15.20 -11.83
C LEU A 34 1.80 -15.33 -10.76
N THR A 35 3.01 -15.75 -11.13
CA THR A 35 4.09 -15.99 -10.16
C THR A 35 4.95 -14.77 -9.87
N SER A 36 4.98 -13.79 -10.77
CA SER A 36 5.87 -12.62 -10.66
C SER A 36 5.09 -11.34 -10.43
N VAL A 37 4.17 -11.03 -11.34
CA VAL A 37 3.48 -9.73 -11.37
C VAL A 37 2.40 -9.67 -10.29
N ALA A 38 1.59 -10.72 -10.14
CA ALA A 38 0.54 -10.71 -9.14
C ALA A 38 1.07 -10.55 -7.70
N PRO A 39 2.12 -11.28 -7.25
CA PRO A 39 2.71 -11.06 -5.93
C PRO A 39 3.31 -9.66 -5.78
N PHE A 40 3.97 -9.13 -6.81
CA PHE A 40 4.53 -7.78 -6.78
C PHE A 40 3.46 -6.71 -6.58
N VAL A 41 2.34 -6.78 -7.31
CA VAL A 41 1.23 -5.81 -7.19
C VAL A 41 0.59 -5.89 -5.80
N LEU A 42 0.32 -7.11 -5.31
CA LEU A 42 -0.29 -7.32 -4.00
C LEU A 42 0.61 -6.83 -2.86
N THR A 43 1.89 -7.17 -2.90
CA THR A 43 2.86 -6.76 -1.86
C THR A 43 3.17 -5.26 -1.93
N SER A 44 3.30 -4.68 -3.11
CA SER A 44 3.55 -3.24 -3.26
C SER A 44 2.36 -2.40 -2.78
N GLY A 45 1.13 -2.82 -3.08
CA GLY A 45 -0.07 -2.13 -2.60
C GLY A 45 -0.18 -2.16 -1.07
N THR A 46 0.04 -3.33 -0.46
CA THR A 46 0.04 -3.45 1.01
C THR A 46 1.19 -2.70 1.67
N LEU A 47 2.39 -2.70 1.07
CA LEU A 47 3.51 -1.87 1.52
C LEU A 47 3.14 -0.38 1.45
N ALA A 48 2.59 0.11 0.34
CA ALA A 48 2.23 1.52 0.21
C ALA A 48 1.22 1.95 1.28
N LEU A 49 0.21 1.11 1.55
CA LEU A 49 -0.80 1.37 2.57
C LEU A 49 -0.26 1.33 4.00
N THR A 50 0.76 0.51 4.29
CA THR A 50 1.29 0.34 5.66
C THR A 50 2.55 1.14 5.95
N SER A 51 3.32 1.52 4.94
CA SER A 51 4.56 2.32 5.08
C SER A 51 4.29 3.82 5.23
N ALA A 52 3.14 4.32 4.76
CA ALA A 52 2.71 5.70 4.99
C ALA A 52 2.20 5.92 6.44
N ILE A 53 1.81 4.84 7.12
CA ILE A 53 1.25 4.89 8.47
C ILE A 53 2.29 5.36 9.52
N PRO A 54 3.55 4.88 9.51
CA PRO A 54 4.61 5.44 10.35
C PRO A 54 4.78 6.96 10.24
N ASP A 55 4.66 7.54 9.04
CA ASP A 55 4.78 8.99 8.86
C ASP A 55 3.59 9.75 9.48
N LEU A 56 2.39 9.14 9.51
CA LEU A 56 1.25 9.66 10.27
C LEU A 56 1.46 9.55 11.79
N PHE A 57 2.19 8.53 12.25
CA PHE A 57 2.52 8.30 13.66
C PHE A 57 3.83 8.95 14.15
N LYS A 58 4.55 9.66 13.28
CA LYS A 58 5.71 10.49 13.69
C LYS A 58 5.30 11.77 14.41
N SER A 59 4.01 12.09 14.44
CA SER A 59 3.56 13.34 15.02
C SER A 59 3.58 13.25 16.55
N SER A 60 4.58 13.88 17.18
CA SER A 60 4.58 14.12 18.63
C SER A 60 3.34 14.89 19.10
N LYS A 61 2.58 15.50 18.17
CA LYS A 61 1.29 16.19 18.44
C LYS A 61 0.22 15.25 18.99
N SER A 62 0.00 14.07 18.41
CA SER A 62 -1.04 13.15 18.92
C SER A 62 -0.70 12.64 20.32
N ASP A 63 0.57 12.30 20.53
CA ASP A 63 1.08 11.84 21.83
C ASP A 63 1.04 12.96 22.87
N ALA A 64 1.33 14.20 22.47
CA ALA A 64 1.19 15.38 23.32
C ALA A 64 -0.28 15.66 23.69
N LEU A 65 -1.23 15.51 22.76
CA LEU A 65 -2.66 15.63 23.05
C LEU A 65 -3.14 14.55 24.02
N ALA A 66 -2.65 13.31 23.87
CA ALA A 66 -2.94 12.23 24.82
C ALA A 66 -2.35 12.52 26.21
N TYR A 67 -1.12 13.08 26.27
CA TYR A 67 -0.49 13.51 27.51
C TYR A 67 -1.28 14.64 28.20
N ILE A 68 -1.72 15.66 27.45
CA ILE A 68 -2.55 16.76 27.96
C ILE A 68 -3.91 16.24 28.44
N GLY A 69 -4.60 15.46 27.61
CA GLY A 69 -5.94 14.95 27.92
C GLY A 69 -5.97 13.97 29.08
N SER A 70 -4.86 13.28 29.36
CA SER A 70 -4.71 12.39 30.51
C SER A 70 -4.19 13.07 31.77
N GLY A 71 -3.94 14.39 31.76
CA GLY A 71 -3.38 15.10 32.92
C GLY A 71 -1.90 14.75 33.19
N GLY A 72 -1.21 14.14 32.22
CA GLY A 72 0.20 13.78 32.32
C GLY A 72 0.48 12.28 32.55
N GLU A 73 -0.55 11.45 32.59
CA GLU A 73 -0.43 10.01 32.88
C GLU A 73 -0.02 9.19 31.65
N ILE A 74 -0.52 9.54 30.45
CA ILE A 74 -0.24 8.80 29.22
C ILE A 74 0.87 9.49 28.44
N ARG A 75 2.08 8.90 28.47
CA ARG A 75 3.24 9.37 27.71
C ARG A 75 3.43 8.51 26.46
N GLY A 76 3.00 9.03 25.31
CA GLY A 76 3.25 8.40 24.02
C GLY A 76 4.74 8.39 23.66
N ALA A 77 5.17 7.42 22.85
CA ALA A 77 6.57 7.17 22.55
C ALA A 77 7.25 8.37 21.86
N GLN A 78 6.56 9.07 20.96
CA GLN A 78 7.10 10.22 20.23
C GLN A 78 7.20 11.45 21.12
N PHE A 79 6.21 11.67 21.99
CA PHE A 79 6.27 12.77 22.96
C PHE A 79 7.39 12.54 23.99
N GLU A 80 7.56 11.31 24.48
CA GLU A 80 8.65 10.96 25.39
C GLU A 80 10.01 11.11 24.71
N GLN A 81 10.16 10.71 23.44
CA GLN A 81 11.38 10.96 22.67
C GLN A 81 11.66 12.45 22.49
N ALA A 82 10.65 13.25 22.14
CA ALA A 82 10.77 14.71 22.01
C ALA A 82 11.15 15.38 23.34
N SER A 83 10.56 14.94 24.45
CA SER A 83 10.87 15.44 25.80
C SER A 83 12.31 15.10 26.21
N ARG A 84 12.78 13.87 25.94
CA ARG A 84 14.17 13.48 26.16
C ARG A 84 15.14 14.32 25.34
N TYR A 85 14.83 14.51 24.05
CA TYR A 85 15.64 15.35 23.17
C TYR A 85 15.69 16.80 23.67
N TYR A 86 14.56 17.36 24.10
CA TYR A 86 14.50 18.70 24.69
C TYR A 86 15.40 18.78 25.94
N ARG A 87 15.26 17.85 26.88
CA ARG A 87 16.09 17.85 28.10
C ARG A 87 17.57 17.60 27.85
N SER A 88 17.92 16.81 26.83
CA SER A 88 19.34 16.54 26.52
C SER A 88 20.03 17.72 25.84
N ASN A 89 19.29 18.55 25.11
CA ASN A 89 19.86 19.67 24.35
C ASN A 89 19.81 21.02 25.09
N TYR A 90 19.00 21.14 26.15
CA TYR A 90 18.87 22.36 26.95
C TYR A 90 19.24 22.10 28.42
N THR A 91 20.38 22.65 28.86
CA THR A 91 20.94 22.46 30.22
C THR A 91 20.02 22.96 31.34
N ALA A 92 19.15 23.92 31.04
CA ALA A 92 18.07 24.38 31.91
C ALA A 92 16.76 24.35 31.12
N PRO A 93 15.96 23.27 31.21
CA PRO A 93 14.68 23.18 30.52
C PRO A 93 13.75 24.30 31.00
N LEU A 94 13.39 25.23 30.11
CA LEU A 94 12.52 26.37 30.43
C LEU A 94 11.03 26.00 30.49
N MET A 95 10.69 24.75 30.18
CA MET A 95 9.32 24.26 30.05
C MET A 95 9.18 22.96 30.85
N SER A 96 8.09 22.85 31.61
CA SER A 96 7.62 21.57 32.13
C SER A 96 7.16 20.65 31.01
N ASP A 97 7.01 19.35 31.27
CA ASP A 97 6.49 18.41 30.26
C ASP A 97 5.11 18.84 29.75
N MET A 98 4.25 19.39 30.62
CA MET A 98 2.94 19.89 30.22
C MET A 98 3.05 21.12 29.29
N GLN A 99 3.97 22.05 29.56
CA GLN A 99 4.20 23.20 28.70
C GLN A 99 4.80 22.78 27.35
N LEU A 100 5.71 21.80 27.35
CA LEU A 100 6.26 21.22 26.13
C LEU A 100 5.17 20.52 25.31
N ALA A 101 4.29 19.76 25.95
CA ALA A 101 3.16 19.11 25.28
C ALA A 101 2.22 20.15 24.65
N GLN A 102 1.89 21.22 25.37
CA GLN A 102 1.06 22.32 24.85
C GLN A 102 1.71 23.04 23.66
N ALA A 103 3.02 23.28 23.72
CA ALA A 103 3.77 23.86 22.61
C ALA A 103 3.72 22.95 21.37
N ILE A 104 3.95 21.65 21.54
CA ILE A 104 3.86 20.65 20.45
C ILE A 104 2.42 20.51 19.92
N ALA A 105 1.41 20.64 20.78
CA ALA A 105 0.01 20.55 20.38
C ALA A 105 -0.45 21.73 19.50
N THR A 106 0.19 22.90 19.67
CA THR A 106 -0.20 24.17 19.03
C THR A 106 0.64 24.54 17.80
N THR A 107 1.70 23.81 17.50
CA THR A 107 2.42 23.95 16.21
C THR A 107 1.52 23.54 15.06
N LEU A 108 1.66 24.15 13.88
CA LEU A 108 0.85 23.85 12.70
C LEU A 108 1.19 22.46 12.14
#